data_AF-A0A095XB97-F1
#
_entry.id   AF-A0A095XB97-F1
#
_cell.length_a   1.000
_cell.length_b   1.000
_cell.length_c   1.000
_cell.angle_alpha   90.00
_cell.angle_beta   90.00
_cell.angle_gamma   90.00
#
_symmetry.space_group_name_H-M   'P 1'
#
loop_
_entity.id
_entity.type
_entity.pdbx_description
1 polymer ?
#
loop_
_entity_poly.entity_id
_entity_poly.type
_entity_poly.pdbx_seq_one_letter_code
_entity_poly.pdbx_strand_id
1 'polypeptide(L)'
;MAVFFPRELLFIFNIILNRPFLESFMFTLALSVGLTPQMLPAIISVNLSQGAKRMSEQGVIVKKLNSIENFGSMTIMCSDKTGTITKGQVKLDSAINFKGEESESLKTLAAINSYFQEGYKNPIDRVILESCTKDFS
;
A
#
# COMPACT_ATOMS: atom_id res chain seq x y z
N MET A 1 9.45 -5.04 -29.34
CA MET A 1 9.62 -5.96 -30.49
C MET A 1 8.47 -5.87 -31.49
N ALA A 2 7.20 -5.85 -31.05
CA ALA A 2 6.03 -5.77 -31.95
C ALA A 2 5.93 -4.50 -32.83
N VAL A 3 6.53 -3.37 -32.42
CA VAL A 3 6.47 -2.12 -33.20
C VAL A 3 7.50 -2.04 -34.32
N PHE A 4 8.52 -2.90 -34.29
CA PHE A 4 9.59 -2.90 -35.30
C PHE A 4 9.17 -3.69 -36.54
N PHE A 5 8.70 -4.94 -36.34
CA PHE A 5 8.28 -5.90 -37.37
C PHE A 5 7.46 -5.35 -38.57
N PRO A 6 6.51 -4.40 -38.38
CA PRO A 6 5.74 -3.85 -39.50
C PRO A 6 6.57 -2.95 -40.43
N ARG A 7 7.66 -2.35 -39.91
CA ARG A 7 8.46 -1.34 -40.61
C ARG A 7 9.42 -2.00 -41.60
N GLU A 8 10.05 -3.11 -41.23
CA GLU A 8 10.94 -3.84 -42.16
C GLU A 8 10.14 -4.47 -43.31
N LEU A 9 8.92 -4.95 -43.03
CA LEU A 9 8.02 -5.47 -44.07
C LEU A 9 7.62 -4.38 -45.07
N LEU A 10 7.30 -3.17 -44.58
CA LEU A 10 6.95 -2.03 -45.43
C LEU A 10 8.11 -1.61 -46.33
N PHE A 11 9.35 -1.64 -45.83
CA PHE A 11 10.53 -1.33 -46.62
C PHE A 11 10.74 -2.33 -47.77
N ILE A 12 10.66 -3.63 -47.47
CA ILE A 12 10.79 -4.71 -48.46
C ILE A 12 9.68 -4.61 -49.51
N PHE A 13 8.43 -4.38 -49.09
CA PHE A 13 7.30 -4.22 -50.00
C PHE A 13 7.46 -3.02 -50.93
N ASN A 14 8.00 -1.90 -50.43
CA ASN A 14 8.22 -0.69 -51.22
C ASN A 14 9.34 -0.87 -52.27
N ILE A 15 10.38 -1.64 -51.96
CA ILE A 15 11.44 -2.02 -52.91
C ILE A 15 10.89 -2.96 -53.99
N ILE A 16 10.06 -3.95 -53.64
CA ILE A 16 9.40 -4.85 -54.60
C ILE A 16 8.49 -4.07 -55.56
N LEU A 17 7.94 -2.94 -55.13
CA LEU A 17 7.12 -2.02 -55.93
C LEU A 17 7.93 -1.06 -56.84
N ASN A 18 9.25 -1.28 -57.03
CA ASN A 18 10.14 -0.48 -57.89
C ASN A 18 10.23 1.01 -57.49
N ARG A 19 9.98 1.36 -56.23
CA ARG A 19 10.25 2.71 -55.72
C ARG A 19 11.77 2.92 -55.56
N PRO A 20 12.31 4.13 -55.77
CA PRO A 20 13.71 4.42 -55.54
C PRO A 20 14.08 4.08 -54.08
N PHE A 21 15.20 3.36 -53.89
CA PHE A 21 15.67 2.91 -52.57
C PHE A 21 15.65 4.03 -51.51
N LEU A 22 16.11 5.23 -51.89
CA LEU A 22 16.17 6.38 -51.01
C LEU A 22 14.77 6.87 -50.58
N GLU A 23 13.78 6.84 -51.49
CA GLU A 23 12.40 7.23 -51.21
C GLU A 23 11.73 6.24 -50.26
N SER A 24 11.87 4.93 -50.53
CA SER A 24 11.39 3.84 -49.67
C SER A 24 12.00 3.92 -48.26
N PHE A 25 13.29 4.25 -48.17
CA PHE A 25 14.02 4.38 -46.92
C PHE A 25 13.53 5.59 -46.10
N MET A 26 13.45 6.77 -46.74
CA MET A 26 12.93 7.98 -46.09
C MET A 26 11.47 7.82 -45.63
N PHE A 27 10.62 7.19 -46.43
CA PHE A 27 9.23 6.93 -46.08
C PHE A 27 9.11 5.98 -44.87
N THR A 28 9.86 4.89 -44.87
CA THR A 28 9.88 3.93 -43.76
C THR A 28 10.40 4.58 -42.48
N LEU A 29 11.45 5.40 -42.57
CA LEU A 29 11.98 6.15 -41.42
C LEU A 29 10.97 7.17 -40.86
N ALA A 30 10.29 7.93 -41.72
CA ALA A 30 9.28 8.88 -41.29
C ALA A 30 8.14 8.20 -40.53
N LEU A 31 7.63 7.08 -41.06
CA LEU A 31 6.59 6.29 -40.41
C LEU A 31 7.07 5.66 -39.09
N SER A 32 8.30 5.15 -39.08
CA SER A 32 8.97 4.58 -37.92
C SER A 32 9.00 5.56 -36.73
N VAL A 33 9.43 6.80 -36.97
CA VAL A 33 9.46 7.84 -35.94
C VAL A 33 8.05 8.25 -35.54
N GLY A 34 7.15 8.47 -36.51
CA GLY A 34 5.77 8.92 -36.25
C GLY A 34 4.91 7.95 -35.45
N LEU A 35 5.13 6.64 -35.58
CA LEU A 35 4.39 5.62 -34.85
C LEU A 35 4.94 5.31 -33.45
N THR A 36 6.11 5.86 -33.09
CA THR A 36 6.73 5.57 -31.80
C THR A 36 6.16 6.52 -30.74
N PRO A 37 5.42 6.03 -29.72
CA PRO A 37 4.80 6.89 -28.73
C PRO A 37 5.82 7.34 -27.68
N GLN A 38 6.74 8.23 -28.06
CA GLN A 38 7.85 8.70 -27.22
C GLN A 38 7.38 9.46 -25.97
N MET A 39 6.21 10.11 -26.04
CA MET A 39 5.65 10.89 -24.94
C MET A 39 4.87 10.05 -23.91
N LEU A 40 4.51 8.80 -24.24
CA LEU A 40 3.67 7.98 -23.37
C LEU A 40 4.28 7.78 -21.96
N PRO A 41 5.60 7.48 -21.80
CA PRO A 41 6.20 7.36 -20.48
C PRO A 41 6.12 8.67 -19.66
N ALA A 42 6.28 9.82 -20.32
CA ALA A 42 6.19 11.13 -19.66
C ALA A 42 4.77 11.42 -19.17
N ILE A 43 3.77 11.16 -20.01
CA ILE A 43 2.35 11.33 -19.67
C ILE A 43 1.97 10.45 -18.47
N ILE A 44 2.38 9.18 -18.47
CA ILE A 44 2.14 8.26 -17.36
C ILE A 44 2.79 8.80 -16.09
N SER A 45 4.06 9.21 -16.15
CA SER A 45 4.77 9.74 -14.98
C SER A 45 4.10 10.98 -14.39
N VAL A 46 3.63 11.92 -15.22
CA VAL A 46 2.93 13.13 -14.76
C VAL A 46 1.61 12.78 -14.08
N ASN A 47 0.82 11.88 -14.68
CA ASN A 47 -0.44 11.45 -14.11
C ASN A 47 -0.26 10.71 -12.78
N LEU A 48 0.69 9.78 -12.69
CA LEU A 48 0.99 9.07 -11.45
C LEU A 48 1.53 10.03 -10.37
N SER A 49 2.35 11.01 -10.73
CA SER A 49 2.84 12.04 -9.80
C SER A 49 1.68 12.86 -9.24
N GLN A 50 0.74 13.27 -10.08
CA GLN A 50 -0.45 13.99 -9.65
C GLN A 50 -1.36 13.13 -8.76
N GLY A 51 -1.47 11.83 -9.07
CA GLY A 51 -2.14 10.84 -8.21
C GLY A 51 -1.47 10.69 -6.84
N ALA A 52 -0.13 10.59 -6.80
CA ALA A 52 0.64 10.53 -5.57
C ALA A 52 0.42 11.78 -4.69
N LYS A 53 0.36 12.97 -5.31
CA LYS A 53 0.05 14.21 -4.59
C LYS A 53 -1.33 14.15 -3.92
N ARG A 54 -2.37 13.74 -4.65
CA ARG A 54 -3.73 13.58 -4.11
C ARG A 54 -3.79 12.54 -2.97
N MET A 55 -3.06 11.44 -3.10
CA MET A 55 -2.94 10.43 -2.04
C MET A 55 -2.25 10.99 -0.79
N SER A 56 -1.22 11.82 -0.95
CA SER A 56 -0.53 12.48 0.16
C SER A 56 -1.43 13.46 0.92
N GLU A 57 -2.31 14.17 0.23
CA GLU A 57 -3.32 15.05 0.85
C GLU A 57 -4.30 14.26 1.74
N GLN A 58 -4.41 12.94 1.52
CA GLN A 58 -5.20 12.00 2.32
C GLN A 58 -4.34 11.22 3.35
N GLY A 59 -3.09 11.60 3.55
CA GLY A 59 -2.17 10.95 4.50
C GLY A 59 -1.49 9.68 3.99
N VAL A 60 -1.57 9.37 2.69
CA VAL A 60 -0.91 8.20 2.09
C VAL A 60 0.41 8.59 1.44
N ILE A 61 1.51 7.97 1.86
CA ILE A 61 2.85 8.25 1.34
C ILE A 61 3.22 7.24 0.25
N VAL A 62 3.23 7.68 -1.01
CA VAL A 62 3.64 6.87 -2.15
C VAL A 62 5.15 7.00 -2.39
N LYS A 63 5.91 5.92 -2.15
CA LYS A 63 7.37 5.90 -2.38
C LYS A 63 7.77 5.65 -3.85
N LYS A 64 6.93 4.96 -4.62
CA LYS A 64 7.19 4.60 -6.02
C LYS A 64 5.92 4.83 -6.84
N LEU A 65 5.99 5.67 -7.87
CA LEU A 65 4.83 6.07 -8.68
C LEU A 65 4.15 4.87 -9.36
N ASN A 66 4.93 3.92 -9.87
CA ASN A 66 4.40 2.70 -10.50
C ASN A 66 3.57 1.82 -9.54
N SER A 67 3.74 1.97 -8.22
CA SER A 67 2.93 1.23 -7.24
C SER A 67 1.47 1.68 -7.22
N ILE A 68 1.16 2.87 -7.74
CA ILE A 68 -0.22 3.37 -7.86
C ILE A 68 -1.01 2.51 -8.86
N GLU A 69 -0.40 2.07 -9.96
CA GLU A 69 -1.07 1.20 -10.94
C GLU A 69 -1.40 -0.17 -10.34
N ASN A 70 -0.45 -0.76 -9.61
CA ASN A 70 -0.66 -2.01 -8.88
C ASN A 70 -1.76 -1.86 -7.83
N PHE A 71 -1.77 -0.72 -7.11
CA PHE A 71 -2.79 -0.44 -6.11
C PHE A 71 -4.18 -0.26 -6.74
N GLY A 72 -4.28 0.41 -7.89
CA GLY A 72 -5.54 0.61 -8.59
C GLY A 72 -6.12 -0.65 -9.24
N SER A 73 -5.28 -1.65 -9.54
CA SER A 73 -5.68 -2.95 -10.10
C SER A 73 -5.80 -4.06 -9.07
N MET A 74 -5.58 -3.74 -7.79
CA MET A 74 -5.59 -4.71 -6.70
C MET A 74 -7.01 -5.20 -6.41
N THR A 75 -7.19 -6.52 -6.31
CA THR A 75 -8.46 -7.16 -5.94
C THR A 75 -8.46 -7.75 -4.53
N ILE A 76 -7.29 -8.04 -3.98
CA ILE A 76 -7.10 -8.58 -2.63
C ILE A 76 -6.12 -7.70 -1.87
N MET A 77 -6.57 -7.18 -0.73
CA MET A 77 -5.74 -6.40 0.19
C MET A 77 -5.48 -7.22 1.46
N CYS A 78 -4.24 -7.64 1.66
CA CYS A 78 -3.79 -8.23 2.91
C CYS A 78 -3.25 -7.12 3.83
N SER A 79 -3.74 -7.06 5.06
CA SER A 79 -3.29 -6.10 6.07
C SER A 79 -2.83 -6.85 7.31
N ASP A 80 -1.81 -6.33 7.99
CA ASP A 80 -1.36 -6.91 9.25
C ASP A 80 -2.35 -6.57 10.38
N LYS A 81 -2.45 -7.42 11.40
CA LYS A 81 -3.38 -7.20 12.51
C LYS A 81 -2.79 -6.20 13.51
N THR A 82 -1.58 -6.47 13.99
CA THR A 82 -0.99 -5.74 15.11
C THR A 82 -0.38 -4.43 14.61
N GLY A 83 -0.85 -3.28 15.12
CA GLY A 83 -0.35 -1.97 14.71
C GLY A 83 -0.94 -1.43 13.40
N THR A 84 -1.77 -2.19 12.68
CA THR A 84 -2.54 -1.67 11.52
C THR A 84 -4.05 -1.72 11.78
N ILE A 85 -4.65 -2.90 11.87
CA ILE A 85 -6.08 -3.02 12.22
C ILE A 85 -6.31 -2.72 13.71
N THR A 86 -5.36 -3.12 14.55
CA THR A 86 -5.40 -2.93 16.00
C THR A 86 -4.38 -1.88 16.44
N LYS A 87 -4.67 -1.18 17.53
CA LYS A 87 -3.78 -0.16 18.10
C LYS A 87 -2.51 -0.73 18.77
N GLY A 88 -2.36 -2.06 18.83
CA GLY A 88 -1.28 -2.72 19.57
C GLY A 88 -1.33 -2.47 21.09
N GLN A 89 -2.45 -1.97 21.60
CA GLN A 89 -2.68 -1.68 23.01
C GLN A 89 -3.75 -2.63 23.55
N VAL A 90 -3.47 -3.24 24.69
CA VAL A 90 -4.44 -4.06 25.41
C VAL A 90 -5.35 -3.12 26.21
N LYS A 91 -6.65 -3.42 26.27
CA LYS A 91 -7.62 -2.69 27.09
C LYS A 91 -8.40 -3.71 27.91
N LEU A 92 -8.60 -3.44 29.20
CA LEU A 92 -9.48 -4.23 30.05
C LEU A 92 -10.92 -3.86 29.67
N ASP A 93 -11.68 -4.86 29.24
CA ASP A 93 -13.08 -4.69 28.85
C ASP A 93 -14.01 -4.86 30.07
N SER A 94 -13.89 -6.01 30.75
CA SER A 94 -14.72 -6.36 31.90
C SER A 94 -13.99 -7.33 32.84
N ALA A 95 -14.46 -7.41 34.09
CA ALA A 95 -13.95 -8.33 35.09
C ALA A 95 -15.14 -9.09 35.68
N ILE A 96 -15.22 -10.37 35.30
CA ILE A 96 -16.41 -11.19 35.45
C ILE A 96 -16.15 -12.30 36.46
N ASN A 97 -17.05 -12.49 37.42
CA ASN A 97 -16.96 -13.55 38.42
C ASN A 97 -17.36 -14.92 37.83
N PHE A 98 -17.28 -15.97 38.64
CA PHE A 98 -17.66 -17.33 38.22
C PHE A 98 -19.14 -17.50 37.82
N LYS A 99 -20.01 -16.54 38.16
CA LYS A 99 -21.44 -16.52 37.77
C LYS A 99 -21.70 -15.76 36.48
N GLY A 100 -20.68 -15.14 35.87
CA GLY A 100 -20.87 -14.31 34.68
C GLY A 100 -21.25 -12.86 35.00
N GLU A 101 -21.19 -12.43 36.26
CA GLU A 101 -21.55 -11.07 36.68
C GLU A 101 -20.30 -10.20 36.86
N GLU A 102 -20.39 -8.92 36.51
CA GLU A 102 -19.30 -7.97 36.79
C GLU A 102 -19.07 -7.84 38.29
N SER A 103 -17.81 -7.90 38.70
CA SER A 103 -17.43 -7.83 40.12
C SER A 103 -16.32 -6.81 40.35
N GLU A 104 -16.66 -5.76 41.11
CA GLU A 104 -15.69 -4.73 41.52
C GLU A 104 -14.64 -5.29 42.49
N SER A 105 -15.02 -6.24 43.34
CA SER A 105 -14.09 -6.95 44.22
C SER A 105 -13.04 -7.71 43.42
N LEU A 106 -13.43 -8.35 42.31
CA LEU A 106 -12.49 -9.04 41.41
C LEU A 106 -11.52 -8.05 40.75
N LYS A 107 -12.01 -6.90 40.26
CA LYS A 107 -11.15 -5.82 39.72
C LYS A 107 -10.12 -5.36 40.75
N THR A 108 -10.56 -5.16 41.99
CA THR A 108 -9.70 -4.71 43.09
C THR A 108 -8.63 -5.76 43.43
N LEU A 109 -9.02 -7.03 43.55
CA LEU A 109 -8.06 -8.12 43.82
C LEU A 109 -7.06 -8.30 42.67
N ALA A 110 -7.50 -8.18 41.43
CA ALA A 110 -6.62 -8.22 40.26
C ALA A 110 -5.63 -7.05 40.27
N ALA A 111 -6.08 -5.84 40.60
CA ALA A 111 -5.21 -4.67 40.72
C ALA A 111 -4.17 -4.83 41.83
N ILE A 112 -4.56 -5.37 42.99
CA ILE A 112 -3.61 -5.68 44.08
C ILE A 112 -2.56 -6.69 43.61
N ASN A 113 -2.98 -7.78 42.95
CA ASN A 113 -2.05 -8.77 42.43
C ASN A 113 -1.09 -8.16 41.40
N SER A 114 -1.60 -7.38 40.46
CA SER A 114 -0.78 -6.68 39.46
C SER A 114 0.14 -5.62 40.06
N TYR A 115 -0.21 -5.02 41.20
CA TYR A 115 0.62 -4.03 41.91
C TYR A 115 1.81 -4.69 42.62
N PHE A 116 1.57 -5.81 43.31
CA PHE A 116 2.62 -6.56 44.03
C PHE A 116 3.38 -7.56 43.16
N GLN A 117 3.03 -7.68 41.88
CA GLN A 117 3.75 -8.51 40.91
C GLN A 117 5.19 -8.00 40.75
N GLU A 118 6.15 -8.69 41.36
CA GLU A 118 7.57 -8.43 41.16
C GLU A 118 8.09 -9.17 39.92
N GLY A 119 8.91 -8.49 39.11
CA GLY A 119 9.53 -9.07 37.91
C GLY A 119 9.14 -8.37 36.61
N TYR A 120 8.57 -9.12 35.65
CA TYR A 120 8.37 -8.65 34.28
C TYR A 120 7.18 -7.70 34.14
N LYS A 121 7.40 -6.53 33.53
CA LYS A 121 6.32 -5.58 33.22
C LYS A 121 5.46 -6.10 32.06
N ASN A 122 4.28 -6.62 32.39
CA ASN A 122 3.30 -7.11 31.42
C ASN A 122 2.30 -6.00 31.01
N PRO A 123 2.02 -5.80 29.71
CA PRO A 123 0.95 -4.90 29.26
C PRO A 123 -0.42 -5.15 29.90
N ILE A 124 -0.73 -6.39 30.28
CA ILE A 124 -2.00 -6.74 30.94
C ILE A 124 -2.07 -6.13 32.34
N ASP A 125 -1.03 -6.32 33.15
CA ASP A 125 -0.97 -5.80 34.53
C ASP A 125 -1.10 -4.29 34.56
N ARG A 126 -0.43 -3.61 33.61
CA ARG A 126 -0.53 -2.17 33.46
C ARG A 126 -1.98 -1.71 33.23
N VAL A 127 -2.69 -2.40 32.36
CA VAL A 127 -4.06 -2.02 31.99
C VAL A 127 -5.04 -2.33 33.10
N ILE A 128 -4.80 -3.39 33.89
CA ILE A 128 -5.56 -3.68 35.12
C ILE A 128 -5.38 -2.53 36.12
N LEU A 129 -4.14 -2.09 36.36
CA LEU A 129 -3.85 -0.97 37.25
C LEU A 129 -4.47 0.35 36.77
N GLU A 130 -4.36 0.66 35.47
CA GLU A 130 -4.98 1.86 34.87
C GLU A 130 -6.52 1.85 34.93
N SER A 131 -7.14 0.67 34.98
CA SER A 131 -8.59 0.53 35.09
C SER A 131 -9.14 0.70 36.52
N CYS A 132 -8.27 0.67 37.53
CA CYS A 132 -8.64 0.75 38.93
C CYS A 132 -8.31 2.16 39.47
N THR A 133 -9.35 2.95 39.75
CA THR A 133 -9.22 4.35 40.23
C THR A 133 -8.99 4.48 41.75
N LYS A 134 -8.90 3.36 42.48
CA LYS A 134 -8.64 3.38 43.92
C LYS A 134 -7.14 3.51 44.15
N ASP A 135 -6.73 4.60 44.81
CA ASP A 135 -5.35 4.76 45.28
C ASP A 135 -5.03 3.69 46.32
N PHE A 136 -3.89 3.03 46.14
CA PHE A 136 -3.37 2.00 47.06
C PHE A 136 -2.28 2.57 48.00
N SER A 137 -2.24 3.90 48.17
CA SER A 137 -1.34 4.60 49.12
C SER A 137 -1.96 4.79 50.50
#